data_AF-A0A950USB4-F1
#
_entry.id   AF-A0A950USB4-F1
#
_cell.length_a   1.000
_cell.length_b   1.000
_cell.length_c   1.000
_cell.angle_alpha   90.00
_cell.angle_beta   90.00
_cell.angle_gamma   90.00
#
_symmetry.space_group_name_H-M   'P 1'
#
loop_
_entity.id
_entity.type
_entity.pdbx_description
1 polymer ?
#
loop_
_entity_poly.entity_id
_entity_poly.type
_entity_poly.pdbx_seq_one_letter_code
_entity_poly.pdbx_strand_id
1 'polypeptide(L)'
;MLHVAIQMDPIERIDIGGDSTFALALEAQSRGHKLTYYGPRDLSFRDGKVTAVVRDLSVRAVKGDHFTLGEPHKLDLATTDVVLMRQDPPFDMAYITATHVLENLPTTTLVVNDPASVRNAPEKIFVTQFEGLMPPTLITSDRREIDLFRADHKDIIVKPLYGNGGAGVFRVKPDDENLGSLLEMFTQFYREPVIVQRYVPEVRKGDKRI
;
A
#
# COMPACT_ATOMS: atom_id res chain seq x y z
N MET A 1 8.01 19.68 -20.33
CA MET A 1 7.14 18.50 -20.49
C MET A 1 7.83 17.37 -19.74
N LEU A 2 7.14 16.71 -18.80
CA LEU A 2 7.73 15.63 -18.01
C LEU A 2 7.46 14.27 -18.65
N HIS A 3 8.34 13.31 -18.40
CA HIS A 3 8.13 11.88 -18.62
C HIS A 3 7.82 11.22 -17.27
N VAL A 4 6.57 10.79 -17.11
CA VAL A 4 6.05 10.16 -15.89
C VAL A 4 5.87 8.67 -16.13
N ALA A 5 6.63 7.85 -15.41
CA ALA A 5 6.46 6.41 -15.36
C ALA A 5 5.56 6.03 -14.17
N ILE A 6 4.52 5.23 -14.42
CA ILE A 6 3.55 4.81 -13.41
C ILE A 6 3.75 3.31 -13.17
N GLN A 7 4.21 2.97 -11.97
CA GLN A 7 4.25 1.60 -11.46
C GLN A 7 2.93 1.32 -10.75
N MET A 8 2.07 0.48 -11.31
CA MET A 8 0.78 0.16 -10.70
C MET A 8 0.31 -1.25 -11.04
N ASP A 9 -0.70 -1.72 -10.31
CA ASP A 9 -1.47 -2.93 -10.64
C ASP A 9 -2.15 -2.82 -12.02
N PRO A 10 -2.60 -3.95 -12.61
CA PRO A 10 -3.17 -3.96 -13.95
C PRO A 10 -4.23 -2.88 -14.18
N ILE A 11 -3.91 -1.91 -15.05
CA ILE A 11 -4.76 -0.76 -15.38
C ILE A 11 -6.12 -1.20 -15.95
N GLU A 12 -6.20 -2.40 -16.54
CA GLU A 12 -7.42 -3.04 -17.02
C GLU A 12 -8.50 -3.19 -15.93
N ARG A 13 -8.08 -3.32 -14.66
CA ARG A 13 -8.93 -3.78 -13.55
C ARG A 13 -9.43 -2.66 -12.64
N ILE A 14 -9.02 -1.42 -12.90
CA ILE A 14 -9.32 -0.30 -12.00
C ILE A 14 -10.78 0.17 -12.12
N ASP A 15 -11.30 0.75 -11.04
CA ASP A 15 -12.53 1.55 -11.07
C ASP A 15 -12.19 3.02 -11.29
N ILE A 16 -12.40 3.51 -12.52
CA ILE A 16 -12.08 4.89 -12.89
C ILE A 16 -12.88 5.96 -12.12
N GLY A 17 -13.94 5.57 -11.39
CA GLY A 17 -14.68 6.49 -10.52
C GLY A 17 -14.01 6.77 -9.17
N GLY A 18 -13.14 5.86 -8.71
CA GLY A 18 -12.48 5.95 -7.39
C GLY A 18 -10.95 5.81 -7.43
N ASP A 19 -10.38 5.44 -8.57
CA ASP A 19 -8.95 5.22 -8.70
C ASP A 19 -8.17 6.55 -8.79
N SER A 20 -7.40 6.84 -7.75
CA SER A 20 -6.60 8.06 -7.70
C SER A 20 -5.36 8.03 -8.59
N THR A 21 -4.84 6.84 -8.94
CA THR A 21 -3.74 6.72 -9.91
C THR A 21 -4.21 7.14 -11.30
N PHE A 22 -5.42 6.77 -11.67
CA PHE A 22 -6.08 7.19 -12.91
C PHE A 22 -6.35 8.69 -12.95
N ALA A 23 -6.83 9.26 -11.85
CA ALA A 23 -7.02 10.71 -11.74
C ALA A 23 -5.68 11.48 -11.94
N LEU A 24 -4.59 10.99 -11.35
CA LEU A 24 -3.25 11.55 -11.56
C LEU A 24 -2.78 11.40 -13.02
N ALA A 25 -3.03 10.27 -13.66
CA ALA A 25 -2.70 10.03 -15.06
C ALA A 25 -3.47 10.98 -16.00
N LEU A 26 -4.78 11.15 -15.78
CA LEU A 26 -5.60 12.10 -16.55
C LEU A 26 -5.06 13.52 -16.44
N GLU A 27 -4.74 13.97 -15.23
CA GLU A 27 -4.21 15.30 -14.99
C GLU A 27 -2.84 15.48 -15.65
N ALA A 28 -1.92 14.52 -15.48
CA ALA A 28 -0.60 14.55 -16.10
C ALA A 28 -0.69 14.59 -17.64
N GLN A 29 -1.59 13.79 -18.24
CA GLN A 29 -1.84 13.83 -19.67
C GLN A 29 -2.43 15.17 -20.12
N SER A 30 -3.35 15.77 -19.36
CA SER A 30 -3.97 17.06 -19.69
C SER A 30 -2.94 18.20 -19.73
N ARG A 31 -1.91 18.12 -18.89
CA ARG A 31 -0.74 19.02 -18.88
C ARG A 31 0.26 18.73 -20.00
N GLY A 32 -0.05 17.76 -20.86
CA GLY A 32 0.81 17.30 -21.93
C GLY A 32 2.09 16.66 -21.39
N HIS A 33 2.04 15.81 -20.37
CA HIS A 33 3.17 14.99 -19.97
C HIS A 33 3.15 13.64 -20.71
N LYS A 34 4.33 13.07 -20.97
CA LYS A 34 4.44 11.72 -21.52
C LYS A 34 4.19 10.73 -20.39
N LEU A 35 3.29 9.77 -20.60
CA LEU A 35 2.99 8.71 -19.64
C LEU A 35 3.53 7.38 -20.13
N THR A 36 4.06 6.61 -19.20
CA THR A 36 4.44 5.22 -19.45
C THR A 36 4.03 4.37 -18.27
N TYR A 37 3.53 3.17 -18.52
CA TYR A 37 3.00 2.25 -17.53
C TYR A 37 3.86 0.99 -17.45
N TYR A 38 4.03 0.47 -16.24
CA TYR A 38 4.60 -0.86 -15.99
C TYR A 38 4.09 -1.45 -14.68
N GLY A 39 4.13 -2.78 -14.56
CA GLY A 39 3.82 -3.48 -13.32
C GLY A 39 5.06 -3.69 -12.44
N PRO A 40 4.90 -3.96 -11.13
CA PRO A 40 6.04 -4.21 -10.23
C PRO A 40 6.97 -5.34 -10.69
N ARG A 41 6.41 -6.35 -11.38
CA ARG A 41 7.15 -7.51 -11.91
C ARG A 41 7.99 -7.19 -13.15
N ASP A 42 7.74 -6.05 -13.79
CA ASP A 42 8.49 -5.61 -14.95
C ASP A 42 9.78 -4.87 -14.55
N LEU A 43 9.91 -4.49 -13.28
CA LEU A 43 11.07 -3.79 -12.72
C LEU A 43 12.30 -4.71 -12.65
N SER A 44 13.45 -4.20 -13.05
CA SER A 44 14.71 -4.93 -13.08
C SER A 44 15.85 -4.04 -12.61
N PHE A 45 16.69 -4.59 -11.73
CA PHE A 45 18.00 -4.03 -11.43
C PHE A 45 19.07 -4.88 -12.10
N ARG A 46 19.90 -4.27 -12.94
CA ARG A 46 21.01 -4.95 -13.60
C ARG A 46 22.24 -4.06 -13.60
N ASP A 47 23.29 -4.51 -12.93
CA ASP A 47 24.62 -3.89 -12.95
C ASP A 47 24.57 -2.38 -12.62
N GLY A 48 23.79 -1.98 -11.61
CA GLY A 48 23.63 -0.57 -11.21
C GLY A 48 22.56 0.21 -11.98
N LYS A 49 21.87 -0.41 -12.94
CA LYS A 49 20.81 0.24 -13.72
C LYS A 49 19.43 -0.28 -13.36
N VAL A 50 18.51 0.67 -13.16
CA VAL A 50 17.10 0.40 -12.91
C VAL A 50 16.35 0.52 -14.24
N THR A 51 15.82 -0.60 -14.73
CA THR A 51 15.08 -0.66 -16.00
C THR A 51 13.73 -1.32 -15.79
N ALA A 52 12.79 -1.06 -16.69
CA ALA A 52 11.52 -1.79 -16.73
C ALA A 52 11.11 -2.13 -18.16
N VAL A 53 10.32 -3.19 -18.32
CA VAL A 53 9.52 -3.38 -19.54
C VAL A 53 8.26 -2.53 -19.37
N VAL A 54 8.12 -1.54 -20.24
CA VAL A 54 7.12 -0.49 -20.09
C VAL A 54 6.26 -0.39 -21.35
N ARG A 55 5.10 0.25 -21.25
CA ARG A 55 4.22 0.56 -22.38
C ARG A 55 3.84 2.04 -22.35
N ASP A 56 3.91 2.72 -23.49
CA ASP A 56 3.40 4.09 -23.58
C ASP A 56 1.90 4.09 -23.26
N LEU A 57 1.48 5.01 -22.39
CA LEU A 57 0.13 5.05 -21.84
C LEU A 57 -0.62 6.28 -22.36
N SER A 58 -1.87 6.06 -22.77
CA SER A 58 -2.86 7.13 -22.91
C SER A 58 -4.11 6.76 -22.13
N VAL A 59 -4.71 7.73 -21.45
CA VAL A 59 -5.90 7.54 -20.61
C VAL A 59 -7.05 8.43 -21.05
N ARG A 60 -8.29 7.99 -20.80
CA ARG A 60 -9.51 8.74 -21.12
C ARG A 60 -10.64 8.35 -20.17
N ALA A 61 -11.44 9.31 -19.72
CA ALA A 61 -12.52 9.08 -18.77
C ALA A 61 -13.75 8.40 -19.40
N VAL A 62 -13.56 7.23 -20.03
CA VAL A 62 -14.58 6.45 -20.72
C VAL A 62 -14.61 5.05 -20.14
N LYS A 63 -15.71 4.69 -19.47
CA LYS A 63 -15.87 3.37 -18.84
C LYS A 63 -15.80 2.26 -19.90
N GLY A 64 -14.92 1.28 -19.68
CA GLY A 64 -14.70 0.16 -20.60
C GLY A 64 -13.74 0.47 -21.76
N ASP A 65 -13.26 1.71 -21.86
CA ASP A 65 -12.29 2.15 -22.86
C ASP A 65 -11.33 3.17 -22.23
N HIS A 66 -10.94 2.98 -20.97
CA HIS A 66 -10.32 4.04 -20.18
C HIS A 66 -8.83 4.26 -20.44
N PHE A 67 -8.20 3.40 -21.24
CA PHE A 67 -6.78 3.47 -21.52
C PHE A 67 -6.41 2.87 -22.88
N THR A 68 -5.22 3.18 -23.36
CA THR A 68 -4.54 2.49 -24.47
C THR A 68 -3.10 2.27 -24.05
N LEU A 69 -2.59 1.06 -24.27
CA LEU A 69 -1.18 0.75 -24.09
C LEU A 69 -0.54 0.50 -25.45
N GLY A 70 0.64 1.10 -25.66
CA GLY A 70 1.49 0.78 -26.81
C GLY A 70 2.19 -0.58 -26.69
N GLU A 71 3.06 -0.85 -27.66
CA GLU A 71 3.93 -2.03 -27.65
C GLU A 71 4.92 -1.98 -26.47
N PRO A 72 5.21 -3.13 -25.85
CA PRO A 72 6.14 -3.20 -24.75
C PRO A 72 7.56 -2.92 -25.24
N HIS A 73 8.29 -2.10 -24.50
CA HIS A 73 9.70 -1.81 -24.77
C HIS A 73 10.47 -1.67 -23.46
N LYS A 74 11.79 -1.85 -23.52
CA LYS A 74 12.65 -1.68 -22.35
C LYS A 74 13.00 -0.20 -22.19
N LEU A 75 12.84 0.32 -20.97
CA LEU A 75 13.17 1.70 -20.62
C LEU A 75 14.16 1.73 -19.46
N ASP A 76 15.15 2.61 -19.54
CA ASP A 76 15.99 3.00 -18.40
C ASP A 76 15.22 4.04 -17.58
N LEU A 77 14.82 3.68 -16.36
CA LEU A 77 13.98 4.55 -15.54
C LEU A 77 14.71 5.82 -15.09
N ALA A 78 16.05 5.83 -15.13
CA ALA A 78 16.84 7.04 -14.89
C ALA A 78 16.66 8.12 -15.97
N THR A 79 16.04 7.78 -17.11
CA THR A 79 15.70 8.74 -18.18
C THR A 79 14.34 9.40 -18.00
N THR A 80 13.58 8.99 -16.97
CA THR A 80 12.27 9.58 -16.63
C THR A 80 12.45 10.70 -15.61
N ASP A 81 11.54 11.67 -15.62
CA ASP A 81 11.55 12.75 -14.63
C ASP A 81 10.88 12.31 -13.33
N VAL A 82 9.83 11.48 -13.42
CA VAL A 82 9.01 11.05 -12.27
C VAL A 82 8.66 9.57 -12.38
N VAL A 83 8.81 8.83 -11.29
CA VAL A 83 8.23 7.50 -11.09
C VAL A 83 7.14 7.58 -10.03
N LEU A 84 5.88 7.33 -10.40
CA LEU A 84 4.77 7.19 -9.46
C LEU A 84 4.70 5.72 -9.00
N MET A 85 5.15 5.44 -7.78
CA MET A 85 5.03 4.14 -7.12
C MET A 85 3.61 4.00 -6.56
N ARG A 86 2.73 3.36 -7.33
CA ARG A 86 1.27 3.29 -7.11
C ARG A 86 0.75 1.86 -7.07
N GLN A 87 1.62 0.89 -6.82
CA GLN A 87 1.21 -0.49 -6.55
C GLN A 87 0.45 -0.57 -5.22
N ASP A 88 -0.59 -1.39 -5.18
CA ASP A 88 -1.36 -1.65 -3.99
C ASP A 88 -0.59 -2.57 -3.01
N PRO A 89 -0.96 -2.58 -1.71
CA PRO A 89 -0.51 -3.61 -0.78
C PRO A 89 -0.95 -5.03 -1.22
N PRO A 90 -0.36 -6.10 -0.68
CA PRO A 90 0.28 -6.17 0.65
C PRO A 90 1.67 -5.55 0.71
N PHE A 91 2.01 -5.02 1.89
CA PHE A 91 3.37 -4.59 2.18
C PHE A 91 4.23 -5.82 2.53
N ASP A 92 4.70 -6.50 1.50
CA ASP A 92 5.47 -7.74 1.59
C ASP A 92 6.93 -7.56 1.12
N MET A 93 7.69 -8.66 1.07
CA MET A 93 9.08 -8.63 0.62
C MET A 93 9.24 -8.18 -0.84
N ALA A 94 8.25 -8.42 -1.70
CA ALA A 94 8.28 -7.94 -3.08
C ALA A 94 8.08 -6.42 -3.12
N TYR A 95 7.15 -5.90 -2.32
CA TYR A 95 6.93 -4.47 -2.14
C TYR A 95 8.20 -3.76 -1.63
N ILE A 96 8.79 -4.29 -0.55
CA ILE A 96 10.03 -3.75 0.04
C ILE A 96 11.18 -3.81 -0.97
N THR A 97 11.34 -4.92 -1.68
CA THR A 97 12.40 -5.06 -2.70
C THR A 97 12.25 -4.03 -3.80
N ALA A 98 11.02 -3.76 -4.27
CA ALA A 98 10.78 -2.70 -5.26
C ALA A 98 11.26 -1.34 -4.75
N THR A 99 11.05 -1.00 -3.46
CA THR A 99 11.55 0.26 -2.90
C THR A 99 13.08 0.34 -2.92
N HIS A 100 13.79 -0.74 -2.60
CA HIS A 100 15.25 -0.76 -2.66
C HIS A 100 15.77 -0.62 -4.10
N VAL A 101 15.10 -1.24 -5.06
CA VAL A 101 15.47 -1.09 -6.48
C VAL A 101 15.24 0.35 -6.95
N LEU A 102 14.08 0.95 -6.66
CA LEU A 102 13.77 2.32 -7.06
C LEU A 102 14.67 3.36 -6.38
N GLU A 103 15.18 3.10 -5.18
CA GLU A 103 16.15 3.97 -4.49
C GLU A 103 17.50 4.06 -5.21
N ASN A 104 17.82 3.14 -6.12
CA ASN A 104 19.03 3.22 -6.95
C ASN A 104 18.90 4.22 -8.11
N LEU A 105 17.74 4.85 -8.29
CA LEU A 105 17.57 5.90 -9.29
C LEU A 105 18.34 7.16 -8.91
N PRO A 106 18.85 7.92 -9.89
CA PRO A 106 19.51 9.18 -9.63
C PRO A 106 18.52 10.21 -9.09
N THR A 107 19.03 11.22 -8.38
CA THR A 107 18.23 12.34 -7.84
C THR A 107 17.53 13.18 -8.90
N THR A 108 17.87 13.02 -10.18
CA THR A 108 17.18 13.63 -11.32
C THR A 108 15.83 12.99 -11.61
N THR A 109 15.60 11.76 -11.14
CA THR A 109 14.31 11.07 -11.24
C THR A 109 13.61 11.10 -9.88
N LEU A 110 12.50 11.81 -9.80
CA LEU A 110 11.70 11.87 -8.57
C LEU A 110 10.85 10.61 -8.43
N VAL A 111 11.06 9.83 -7.38
CA VAL A 111 10.17 8.72 -7.04
C VAL A 111 9.14 9.18 -6.01
N VAL A 112 7.86 8.97 -6.33
CA VAL A 112 6.75 9.37 -5.46
C VAL A 112 5.99 8.12 -4.99
N ASN A 113 5.96 7.82 -3.70
CA ASN A 113 6.68 8.50 -2.60
C ASN A 113 8.16 8.07 -2.53
N ASP A 114 8.95 8.77 -1.71
CA ASP A 114 10.34 8.42 -1.42
C ASP A 114 10.44 6.93 -1.00
N PRO A 115 11.19 6.08 -1.73
CA PRO A 115 11.21 4.65 -1.48
C PRO A 115 11.68 4.28 -0.07
N ALA A 116 12.61 5.06 0.50
CA ALA A 116 13.08 4.85 1.86
C ALA A 116 12.00 5.12 2.91
N SER A 117 11.28 6.21 2.74
CA SER A 117 10.16 6.58 3.60
C SER A 117 9.04 5.56 3.50
N VAL A 118 8.72 5.07 2.29
CA VAL A 118 7.68 4.06 2.08
C VAL A 118 7.97 2.78 2.88
N ARG A 119 9.20 2.27 2.86
CA ARG A 119 9.54 1.05 3.61
C ARG A 119 9.70 1.27 5.12
N ASN A 120 10.05 2.49 5.53
CA ASN A 120 10.27 2.84 6.94
C ASN A 120 9.03 3.43 7.64
N ALA A 121 7.96 3.70 6.91
CA ALA A 121 6.69 4.19 7.45
C ALA A 121 5.52 3.21 7.19
N PRO A 122 5.61 1.94 7.65
CA PRO A 122 4.49 1.00 7.48
C PRO A 122 3.25 1.49 8.24
N GLU A 123 2.13 1.59 7.54
CA GLU A 123 0.94 2.35 7.92
C GLU A 123 0.47 2.16 9.37
N LYS A 124 0.43 0.91 9.87
CA LYS A 124 -0.05 0.60 11.23
C LYS A 124 0.99 0.77 12.33
N ILE A 125 2.27 0.83 11.99
CA ILE A 125 3.37 1.02 12.96
C ILE A 125 3.77 2.49 12.99
N PHE A 126 3.78 3.18 11.86
CA PHE A 126 4.22 4.57 11.79
C PHE A 126 3.41 5.49 12.73
N VAL A 127 2.13 5.19 12.90
CA VAL A 127 1.24 5.90 13.83
C VAL A 127 1.68 5.83 15.30
N THR A 128 2.51 4.86 15.71
CA THR A 128 3.01 4.76 17.10
C THR A 128 3.96 5.90 17.47
N GLN A 129 4.46 6.64 16.48
CA GLN A 129 5.28 7.85 16.70
C GLN A 129 4.45 9.08 17.08
N PHE A 130 3.11 8.98 17.06
CA PHE A 130 2.21 10.11 17.31
C PHE A 130 1.40 9.87 18.58
N GLU A 131 1.93 10.36 19.70
CA GLU A 131 1.28 10.24 21.00
C GLU A 131 -0.11 10.93 21.01
N GLY A 132 -1.08 10.30 21.66
CA GLY A 132 -2.44 10.84 21.81
C GLY A 132 -3.35 10.70 20.57
N LEU A 133 -2.84 10.19 19.44
CA LEU A 133 -3.64 10.00 18.21
C LEU A 133 -4.13 8.56 18.01
N MET A 134 -3.75 7.63 18.89
CA MET A 134 -4.18 6.23 18.82
C MET A 134 -5.04 5.86 20.02
N PRO A 135 -6.04 4.96 19.86
CA PRO A 135 -6.59 4.26 21.01
C PRO A 135 -5.49 3.44 21.71
N PRO A 136 -5.70 3.01 22.97
CA PRO A 136 -4.84 2.00 23.57
C PRO A 136 -4.58 0.86 22.59
N THR A 137 -3.30 0.56 22.37
CA THR A 137 -2.83 -0.32 21.30
C THR A 137 -1.73 -1.22 21.84
N LEU A 138 -1.82 -2.50 21.49
CA LEU A 138 -0.83 -3.54 21.75
C LEU A 138 -0.41 -4.14 20.40
N ILE A 139 0.89 -4.35 20.19
CA ILE A 139 1.42 -5.09 19.05
C ILE A 139 2.22 -6.26 19.62
N THR A 140 1.77 -7.50 19.39
CA THR A 140 2.41 -8.67 20.00
C THR A 140 2.08 -9.97 19.26
N SER A 141 2.92 -10.98 19.47
CA SER A 141 2.61 -12.38 19.17
C SER A 141 2.34 -13.20 20.44
N ASP A 142 2.51 -12.61 21.63
CA ASP A 142 2.28 -13.28 22.90
C ASP A 142 0.80 -13.26 23.28
N ARG A 143 0.20 -14.45 23.31
CA ARG A 143 -1.20 -14.63 23.70
C ARG A 143 -1.52 -14.06 25.08
N ARG A 144 -0.59 -14.16 26.03
CA ARG A 144 -0.80 -13.73 27.43
C ARG A 144 -1.01 -12.22 27.51
N GLU A 145 -0.21 -11.47 26.76
CA GLU A 145 -0.34 -10.01 26.63
C GLU A 145 -1.70 -9.62 26.02
N ILE A 146 -2.19 -10.40 25.04
CA ILE A 146 -3.50 -10.17 24.43
C ILE A 146 -4.63 -10.42 25.43
N ASP A 147 -4.53 -11.50 26.22
CA ASP A 147 -5.53 -11.80 27.26
C ASP A 147 -5.54 -10.73 28.36
N LEU A 148 -4.36 -10.24 28.80
CA LEU A 148 -4.24 -9.12 29.75
C LEU A 148 -4.86 -7.83 29.18
N PHE A 149 -4.50 -7.48 27.95
CA PHE A 149 -5.05 -6.30 27.28
C PHE A 149 -6.58 -6.39 27.12
N ARG A 150 -7.11 -7.57 26.80
CA ARG A 150 -8.56 -7.82 26.79
C ARG A 150 -9.16 -7.70 28.18
N ALA A 151 -8.49 -8.16 29.23
CA ALA A 151 -8.97 -8.01 30.60
C ALA A 151 -9.09 -6.53 30.99
N ASP A 152 -8.18 -5.67 30.54
CA ASP A 152 -8.21 -4.23 30.84
C ASP A 152 -9.26 -3.47 30.01
N HIS A 153 -9.38 -3.79 28.72
CA HIS A 153 -10.21 -3.00 27.79
C HIS A 153 -11.56 -3.63 27.41
N LYS A 154 -11.74 -4.93 27.69
CA LYS A 154 -12.94 -5.76 27.47
C LYS A 154 -13.38 -5.93 26.00
N ASP A 155 -13.58 -4.84 25.28
CA ASP A 155 -14.00 -4.77 23.88
C ASP A 155 -12.83 -4.31 23.02
N ILE A 156 -12.33 -5.20 22.18
CA ILE A 156 -11.07 -5.01 21.44
C ILE A 156 -11.26 -5.29 19.95
N ILE A 157 -10.38 -4.71 19.15
CA ILE A 157 -10.17 -5.03 17.74
C ILE A 157 -8.86 -5.81 17.63
N VAL A 158 -8.88 -6.94 16.91
CA VAL A 158 -7.69 -7.71 16.51
C VAL A 158 -7.58 -7.67 14.99
N LYS A 159 -6.42 -7.29 14.46
CA LYS A 159 -6.19 -7.19 13.01
C LYS A 159 -4.73 -7.44 12.62
N PRO A 160 -4.44 -7.83 11.36
CA PRO A 160 -3.07 -8.11 10.93
C PRO A 160 -2.31 -6.80 10.71
N LEU A 161 -0.99 -6.85 10.89
CA LEU A 161 -0.14 -5.66 10.79
C LEU A 161 -0.06 -5.12 9.36
N TYR A 162 0.14 -6.00 8.37
CA TYR A 162 0.41 -5.60 6.98
C TYR A 162 -0.75 -5.84 5.99
N GLY A 163 -1.95 -6.19 6.49
CA GLY A 163 -3.15 -6.31 5.65
C GLY A 163 -3.74 -4.95 5.22
N ASN A 164 -4.57 -4.94 4.17
CA ASN A 164 -5.24 -3.75 3.62
C ASN A 164 -6.76 -3.92 3.52
N GLY A 165 -7.48 -2.84 3.23
CA GLY A 165 -8.91 -2.88 2.86
C GLY A 165 -9.86 -3.42 3.94
N GLY A 166 -9.48 -3.40 5.21
CA GLY A 166 -10.28 -3.98 6.30
C GLY A 166 -10.26 -5.51 6.36
N ALA A 167 -9.48 -6.16 5.50
CA ALA A 167 -9.30 -7.60 5.54
C ALA A 167 -8.67 -8.02 6.88
N GLY A 168 -9.26 -9.03 7.51
CA GLY A 168 -8.78 -9.55 8.79
C GLY A 168 -9.01 -8.62 9.98
N VAL A 169 -9.99 -7.70 9.94
CA VAL A 169 -10.34 -6.89 11.12
C VAL A 169 -11.49 -7.54 11.89
N PHE A 170 -11.23 -7.94 13.13
CA PHE A 170 -12.21 -8.59 13.99
C PHE A 170 -12.46 -7.80 15.26
N ARG A 171 -13.73 -7.61 15.62
CA ARG A 171 -14.12 -7.10 16.93
C ARG A 171 -14.40 -8.27 17.86
N VAL A 172 -13.70 -8.32 18.97
CA VAL A 172 -13.86 -9.31 20.04
C VAL A 172 -14.51 -8.62 21.21
N LYS A 173 -15.78 -8.92 21.44
CA LYS A 173 -16.57 -8.38 22.54
C LYS A 173 -16.19 -9.05 23.87
N PRO A 174 -16.61 -8.48 25.02
CA PRO A 174 -16.28 -9.05 26.32
C PRO A 174 -16.73 -10.52 26.48
N ASP A 175 -17.88 -10.87 25.90
CA ASP A 175 -18.52 -12.19 25.93
C ASP A 175 -18.10 -13.14 24.79
N ASP A 176 -17.15 -12.74 23.94
CA ASP A 176 -16.75 -13.54 22.78
C ASP A 176 -15.78 -14.67 23.19
N GLU A 177 -16.20 -15.91 22.97
CA GLU A 177 -15.41 -17.11 23.31
C GLU A 177 -14.40 -17.49 22.21
N ASN A 178 -14.44 -16.85 21.03
CA ASN A 178 -13.69 -17.28 19.85
C ASN A 178 -12.28 -16.68 19.75
N LEU A 179 -11.81 -15.90 20.74
CA LEU A 179 -10.50 -15.26 20.70
C LEU A 179 -9.37 -16.28 20.45
N GLY A 180 -9.46 -17.48 21.03
CA GLY A 180 -8.47 -18.54 20.80
C GLY A 180 -8.36 -18.94 19.33
N SER A 181 -9.47 -19.39 18.76
CA SER A 181 -9.54 -19.81 17.35
C SER A 181 -9.19 -18.68 16.38
N LEU A 182 -9.56 -17.44 16.72
CA LEU A 182 -9.19 -16.26 15.95
C LEU A 182 -7.66 -16.09 15.90
N LEU A 183 -6.99 -16.15 17.05
CA LEU A 183 -5.54 -15.98 17.11
C LEU A 183 -4.80 -17.14 16.43
N GLU A 184 -5.29 -18.37 16.57
CA GLU A 184 -4.75 -19.53 15.85
C GLU A 184 -4.83 -19.33 14.32
N MET A 185 -6.00 -18.91 13.82
CA MET A 185 -6.18 -18.58 12.41
C MET A 185 -5.16 -17.53 11.96
N PHE A 186 -4.97 -16.46 12.73
CA PHE A 186 -4.00 -15.42 12.39
C PHE A 186 -2.56 -15.96 12.32
N THR A 187 -2.14 -16.79 13.27
CA THR A 187 -0.78 -17.36 13.26
C THR A 187 -0.53 -18.33 12.10
N GLN A 188 -1.59 -18.89 11.50
CA GLN A 188 -1.48 -19.73 10.31
C GLN A 188 -1.29 -18.90 9.03
N PHE A 189 -1.94 -17.74 8.93
CA PHE A 189 -1.89 -16.89 7.73
C PHE A 189 -0.81 -15.81 7.78
N TYR A 190 -0.42 -15.38 8.98
CA TYR A 190 0.52 -14.28 9.19
C TYR A 190 1.64 -14.74 10.12
N ARG A 191 2.88 -14.42 9.74
CA ARG A 191 4.06 -14.72 10.58
C ARG A 191 4.36 -13.57 11.54
N GLU A 192 3.78 -12.41 11.28
CA GLU A 192 4.02 -11.15 11.97
C GLU A 192 3.11 -11.01 13.20
N PRO A 193 3.48 -10.15 14.17
CA PRO A 193 2.61 -9.81 15.30
C PRO A 193 1.24 -9.30 14.85
N VAL A 194 0.23 -9.52 15.68
CA VAL A 194 -1.07 -8.87 15.50
C VAL A 194 -1.06 -7.50 16.16
N ILE A 195 -1.94 -6.61 15.70
CA ILE A 195 -2.27 -5.38 16.43
C ILE A 195 -3.63 -5.56 17.11
N VAL A 196 -3.65 -5.26 18.40
CA VAL A 196 -4.84 -5.29 19.26
C VAL A 196 -5.11 -3.87 19.75
N GLN A 197 -6.33 -3.37 19.56
CA GLN A 197 -6.69 -2.01 19.96
C GLN A 197 -8.00 -2.02 20.75
N ARG A 198 -8.17 -1.10 21.70
CA ARG A 198 -9.48 -0.87 22.31
C ARG A 198 -10.49 -0.48 21.24
N TYR A 199 -11.70 -1.06 21.26
CA TYR A 199 -12.77 -0.65 20.37
C TYR A 199 -13.20 0.80 20.63
N VAL A 200 -13.36 1.57 19.54
CA VAL A 200 -13.80 2.97 19.55
C VAL A 200 -15.19 3.04 18.89
N PRO A 201 -16.28 3.20 19.65
CA PRO A 201 -17.65 3.19 19.11
C PRO A 201 -17.91 4.25 18.03
N GLU A 202 -17.18 5.36 18.06
CA GLU A 202 -17.28 6.49 17.14
C GLU A 202 -17.02 6.09 15.69
N VAL A 203 -16.30 4.99 15.44
CA VAL A 203 -16.08 4.44 14.08
C VAL A 203 -17.39 4.17 13.33
N ARG A 204 -18.50 3.94 14.06
CA ARG A 204 -19.85 3.78 13.47
C ARG A 204 -20.39 5.05 12.82
N LYS A 205 -19.83 6.23 13.16
CA LYS A 205 -20.17 7.51 12.52
C LYS A 205 -19.44 7.70 11.18
N GLY A 206 -18.65 6.72 10.77
CA GLY A 206 -17.81 6.75 9.58
C GLY A 206 -16.34 6.86 9.93
N ASP A 207 -15.52 6.08 9.21
CA ASP A 207 -14.08 6.26 9.16
C ASP A 207 -13.78 7.35 8.13
N LYS A 208 -13.01 8.37 8.54
CA LYS A 208 -12.76 9.55 7.71
C LYS A 208 -11.39 9.44 7.09
N ARG A 209 -11.35 9.51 5.75
CA ARG A 209 -10.10 9.75 5.01
C ARG A 209 -9.90 11.26 4.89
N ILE A 210 -8.86 11.77 5.57
CA ILE A 210 -8.44 13.18 5.56
C ILE A 210 -7.35 13.36 4.51
#